data_AF-X1E6I9-F1
#
_entry.id   AF-X1E6I9-F1
#
_cell.length_a   1.000
_cell.length_b   1.000
_cell.length_c   1.000
_cell.angle_alpha   90.00
_cell.angle_beta   90.00
_cell.angle_gamma   90.00
#
_symmetry.space_group_name_H-M   'P 1'
#
loop_
_entity.id
_entity.type
_entity.pdbx_description
1 polymer ?
#
loop_
_entity_poly.entity_id
_entity_poly.type
_entity_poly.pdbx_seq_one_letter_code
_entity_poly.pdbx_strand_id
1 'polypeptide(L)'
;MTGDKEVTATFTKEHYVLNIAIIGSGSVIKDPDQETYAYGTSVNLTAVPDTCSKFINWSGDLSGNENPETINMTGDKDVTATFLRDTTPPYTEIILDGTMGDNNWYVSVVTVTLNATDEGSGVESTWYRVDSGYWKF
;
A
#
# COMPACT_ATOMS: atom_id res chain seq x y z
N MET A 1 -15.96 -7.08 68.30
CA MET A 1 -14.94 -7.70 67.44
C MET A 1 -14.98 -7.02 66.09
N THR A 2 -14.07 -6.09 65.85
CA THR A 2 -13.79 -5.59 64.50
C THR A 2 -12.41 -6.10 64.16
N GLY A 3 -12.37 -7.31 63.59
CA GLY A 3 -11.13 -7.86 63.06
C GLY A 3 -10.82 -7.18 61.74
N ASP A 4 -9.55 -6.84 61.52
CA ASP A 4 -9.08 -6.31 60.26
C ASP A 4 -9.42 -7.29 59.13
N LYS A 5 -9.97 -6.76 58.05
CA LYS A 5 -10.26 -7.52 56.83
C LYS A 5 -9.31 -7.03 55.76
N GLU A 6 -8.46 -7.92 55.28
CA GLU A 6 -7.75 -7.68 54.04
C GLU A 6 -8.62 -8.12 52.86
N VAL A 7 -8.72 -7.23 51.87
CA VAL A 7 -9.40 -7.49 50.60
C VAL A 7 -8.36 -7.28 49.50
N THR A 8 -8.04 -8.36 48.78
CA THR A 8 -7.13 -8.31 47.64
C THR A 8 -7.96 -8.16 46.36
N ALA A 9 -7.77 -7.06 45.63
CA ALA A 9 -8.31 -6.90 44.28
C ALA A 9 -7.21 -7.20 43.26
N THR A 10 -7.46 -8.14 42.35
CA THR A 10 -6.61 -8.42 41.18
C THR A 10 -7.20 -7.72 39.96
N PHE A 11 -6.44 -6.81 39.35
CA PHE A 11 -6.82 -6.14 38.11
C PHE A 11 -6.03 -6.76 36.96
N THR A 12 -6.73 -7.33 35.98
CA THR A 12 -6.13 -7.76 34.71
C THR A 12 -6.46 -6.73 33.64
N LYS A 13 -5.45 -6.26 32.89
CA LYS A 13 -5.63 -5.33 31.77
C LYS A 13 -6.44 -6.03 30.67
N GLU A 14 -7.67 -5.56 30.43
CA GLU A 14 -8.58 -6.17 29.44
C GLU A 14 -8.44 -5.55 28.04
N HIS A 15 -7.80 -4.39 27.94
CA HIS A 15 -7.62 -3.65 26.69
C HIS A 15 -6.15 -3.35 26.44
N TYR A 16 -5.72 -3.48 25.19
CA TYR A 16 -4.35 -3.30 24.75
C TYR A 16 -4.23 -2.18 23.71
N VAL A 17 -3.04 -1.59 23.65
CA VAL A 17 -2.72 -0.54 22.68
C VAL A 17 -2.07 -1.18 21.46
N LEU A 18 -2.43 -0.69 20.27
CA LEU A 18 -1.72 -0.98 19.02
C LEU A 18 -1.01 0.30 18.56
N ASN A 19 0.31 0.31 18.68
CA ASN A 19 1.14 1.41 18.17
C ASN A 19 1.56 1.13 16.73
N ILE A 20 1.45 2.14 15.89
CA ILE A 20 1.92 2.10 14.51
C ILE A 20 3.07 3.08 14.34
N ALA A 21 4.21 2.58 13.87
CA ALA A 21 5.30 3.39 13.36
C ALA A 21 5.35 3.34 11.83
N ILE A 22 5.77 4.45 11.21
CA ILE A 22 5.90 4.57 9.77
C ILE A 22 7.34 4.96 9.44
N ILE A 23 7.96 4.22 8.52
CA ILE A 23 9.23 4.57 7.90
C ILE A 23 8.95 4.93 6.45
N GLY A 24 9.38 6.11 6.00
CA GLY A 24 9.12 6.60 4.63
C GLY A 24 7.83 7.42 4.51
N SER A 25 7.22 7.42 3.32
CA SER A 25 6.01 8.18 3.02
C SER A 25 4.83 7.24 2.72
N GLY A 26 3.82 7.33 3.57
CA GLY A 26 2.59 6.55 3.49
C GLY A 26 1.80 6.66 4.78
N SER A 27 0.70 5.92 4.85
CA SER A 27 -0.17 5.84 6.01
C SER A 27 -0.61 4.40 6.27
N VAL A 28 -1.16 4.14 7.45
CA VAL A 28 -1.75 2.84 7.82
C VAL A 28 -3.18 3.09 8.30
N ILE A 29 -4.14 2.41 7.68
CA ILE A 29 -5.53 2.39 8.10
C ILE A 29 -5.73 1.18 9.02
N LYS A 30 -6.39 1.40 10.16
CA LYS A 30 -6.81 0.36 11.10
C LYS A 30 -8.31 0.11 10.95
N ASP A 31 -8.73 -1.14 10.88
CA ASP A 31 -10.15 -1.53 10.91
C ASP A 31 -10.38 -2.71 11.86
N PRO A 32 -11.05 -2.51 13.01
CA PRO A 32 -11.61 -1.23 13.47
C PRO A 32 -10.52 -0.25 13.94
N ASP A 33 -10.74 1.06 13.75
CA ASP A 33 -9.88 2.10 14.32
C ASP A 33 -10.34 2.46 15.74
N GLN A 34 -9.53 2.09 16.74
CA GLN A 34 -9.80 2.31 18.15
C GLN A 34 -8.54 2.79 18.87
N GLU A 35 -8.72 3.48 19.99
CA GLU A 35 -7.62 3.90 20.88
C GLU A 35 -7.03 2.69 21.63
N THR A 36 -7.88 1.76 22.05
CA THR A 36 -7.48 0.50 22.68
C THR A 36 -8.42 -0.63 22.24
N TYR A 37 -7.95 -1.87 22.34
CA TYR A 37 -8.62 -3.05 21.81
C TYR A 37 -8.75 -4.14 22.88
N ALA A 38 -9.92 -4.77 22.99
CA ALA A 38 -10.10 -5.91 23.89
C ALA A 38 -9.23 -7.11 23.47
N TYR A 39 -8.85 -7.96 24.44
CA TYR A 39 -8.15 -9.22 24.14
C TYR A 39 -8.88 -10.04 23.07
N GLY A 40 -8.12 -10.53 22.08
CA GLY A 40 -8.62 -11.36 20.99
C GLY A 40 -9.28 -10.58 19.85
N THR A 41 -9.33 -9.25 19.92
CA THR A 41 -9.79 -8.43 18.79
C THR A 41 -8.84 -8.62 17.60
N SER A 42 -9.39 -8.90 16.42
CA SER A 42 -8.64 -8.88 15.16
C SER A 42 -8.76 -7.48 14.54
N VAL A 43 -7.62 -6.88 14.19
CA VAL A 43 -7.54 -5.57 13.54
C VAL A 43 -6.91 -5.77 12.17
N ASN A 44 -7.60 -5.36 11.12
CA ASN A 44 -7.09 -5.36 9.76
C ASN A 44 -6.29 -4.08 9.51
N LEU A 45 -5.03 -4.23 9.11
CA LEU A 45 -4.12 -3.13 8.81
C LEU A 45 -3.93 -3.02 7.30
N THR A 46 -4.19 -1.84 6.76
CA THR A 46 -3.96 -1.54 5.34
C THR A 46 -2.89 -0.45 5.23
N ALA A 47 -1.72 -0.80 4.69
CA ALA A 47 -0.71 0.16 4.31
C ALA A 47 -1.12 0.87 3.01
N VAL A 48 -1.10 2.20 3.02
CA VAL A 48 -1.44 3.05 1.87
C VAL A 48 -0.21 3.89 1.53
N PRO A 49 0.55 3.53 0.48
CA PRO A 49 1.67 4.34 0.02
C PRO A 49 1.20 5.71 -0.48
N ASP A 50 1.98 6.75 -0.21
CA ASP A 50 1.78 8.05 -0.86
C ASP A 50 2.21 8.02 -2.33
N THR A 51 1.92 9.09 -3.07
CA THR A 51 2.37 9.28 -4.46
C THR A 51 3.88 9.03 -4.58
N CYS A 52 4.30 8.30 -5.63
CA CYS A 52 5.68 7.91 -5.88
C CYS A 52 6.33 7.09 -4.74
N SER A 53 5.54 6.41 -3.91
CA SER A 53 6.04 5.51 -2.86
C SER A 53 5.46 4.10 -3.02
N LYS A 54 6.16 3.11 -2.48
CA LYS A 54 5.76 1.70 -2.47
C LYS A 54 5.82 1.16 -1.05
N PHE A 55 4.81 0.39 -0.65
CA PHE A 55 4.84 -0.38 0.58
C PHE A 55 5.81 -1.55 0.42
N ILE A 56 6.72 -1.69 1.40
CA ILE A 56 7.79 -2.70 1.35
C ILE A 56 7.44 -3.88 2.24
N ASN A 57 7.19 -3.63 3.53
CA ASN A 57 6.91 -4.68 4.50
C ASN A 57 6.38 -4.14 5.83
N TRP A 58 5.75 -5.05 6.58
CA TRP A 58 5.49 -4.94 8.00
C TRP A 58 6.69 -5.46 8.82
N SER A 59 6.85 -4.95 10.03
CA SER A 59 7.80 -5.45 11.04
C SER A 59 7.30 -5.16 12.46
N GLY A 60 7.97 -5.71 13.48
CA GLY A 60 7.53 -5.66 14.87
C GLY A 60 6.68 -6.88 15.20
N ASP A 61 5.43 -6.67 15.61
CA ASP A 61 4.46 -7.73 15.88
C ASP A 61 3.78 -8.31 14.62
N LEU A 62 4.04 -7.72 13.45
CA LEU A 62 3.74 -8.30 12.13
C LEU A 62 5.03 -8.51 11.34
N SER A 63 4.94 -9.26 10.25
CA SER A 63 6.06 -9.48 9.33
C SER A 63 5.54 -9.75 7.92
N GLY A 64 6.43 -9.67 6.93
CA GLY A 64 6.07 -9.91 5.53
C GLY A 64 5.53 -8.66 4.84
N ASN A 65 5.00 -8.85 3.64
CA ASN A 65 4.60 -7.77 2.74
C ASN A 65 3.16 -7.90 2.23
N GLU A 66 2.39 -8.85 2.78
CA GLU A 66 0.95 -8.95 2.52
C GLU A 66 0.27 -7.65 2.97
N ASN A 67 -0.63 -7.15 2.12
CA ASN A 67 -1.33 -5.90 2.36
C ASN A 67 -2.71 -5.95 1.68
N PRO A 68 -3.82 -5.92 2.44
CA PRO A 68 -3.90 -5.75 3.90
C PRO A 68 -3.46 -6.99 4.69
N GLU A 69 -3.12 -6.79 5.98
CA GLU A 69 -2.69 -7.86 6.91
C GLU A 69 -3.44 -7.75 8.25
N THR A 70 -3.75 -8.88 8.89
CA THR A 70 -4.52 -8.90 10.14
C THR A 70 -3.63 -9.15 11.36
N ILE A 71 -3.76 -8.31 12.38
CA ILE A 71 -3.13 -8.52 13.69
C ILE A 71 -4.17 -8.90 14.75
N ASN A 72 -3.85 -9.89 15.59
CA ASN A 72 -4.68 -10.27 16.73
C ASN A 72 -4.15 -9.64 18.03
N MET A 73 -5.02 -8.92 18.74
CA MET A 73 -4.69 -8.18 19.96
C MET A 73 -4.64 -9.11 21.17
N THR A 74 -3.51 -9.78 21.38
CA THR A 74 -3.26 -10.68 22.53
C THR A 74 -2.42 -10.03 23.64
N GLY A 75 -2.05 -8.76 23.45
CA GLY A 75 -1.19 -7.95 24.29
C GLY A 75 -1.04 -6.56 23.67
N ASP A 76 -0.25 -5.68 24.30
CA ASP A 76 0.18 -4.46 23.61
C ASP A 76 1.01 -4.85 22.38
N LYS A 77 0.79 -4.14 21.27
CA LYS A 77 1.37 -4.45 19.96
C LYS A 77 2.06 -3.24 19.36
N ASP A 78 3.22 -3.47 18.77
CA ASP A 78 4.00 -2.47 18.04
C ASP A 78 4.23 -2.97 16.62
N VAL A 79 3.63 -2.30 15.63
CA VAL A 79 3.78 -2.62 14.21
C VAL A 79 4.44 -1.46 13.50
N THR A 80 5.41 -1.75 12.64
CA THR A 80 6.04 -0.76 11.77
C THR A 80 5.73 -1.06 10.31
N ALA A 81 5.18 -0.09 9.59
CA ALA A 81 5.04 -0.12 8.14
C ALA A 81 6.22 0.61 7.48
N THR A 82 6.90 -0.07 6.56
CA THR A 82 8.00 0.54 5.79
C THR A 82 7.55 0.84 4.37
N PHE A 83 7.75 2.08 3.95
CA PHE A 83 7.55 2.59 2.60
C PHE A 83 8.87 3.10 2.07
N LEU A 84 9.12 2.92 0.77
CA LEU A 84 10.24 3.55 0.09
C LEU A 84 9.76 4.32 -1.11
N ARG A 85 10.48 5.40 -1.43
CA ARG A 85 10.27 6.14 -2.67
C ARG A 85 10.53 5.21 -3.85
N ASP A 86 9.56 5.18 -4.75
CA ASP A 86 9.73 4.50 -6.02
C ASP A 86 10.67 5.32 -6.92
N THR A 87 11.69 4.64 -7.44
CA THR A 87 12.68 5.20 -8.35
C THR A 87 12.70 4.48 -9.69
N THR A 88 11.81 3.51 -9.88
CA THR A 88 11.67 2.79 -11.13
C THR A 88 10.83 3.64 -12.07
N PRO A 89 11.33 4.03 -13.25
CA PRO A 89 10.51 4.76 -14.20
C PRO A 89 9.49 3.82 -14.84
N PRO A 90 8.29 4.32 -15.19
CA PRO A 90 7.33 3.55 -15.96
C PRO A 90 7.88 3.25 -17.36
N TYR A 91 7.42 2.15 -17.95
CA TYR A 91 7.68 1.78 -19.33
C TYR A 91 6.42 1.99 -20.18
N THR A 92 6.57 2.39 -21.43
CA THR A 92 5.46 2.50 -22.38
C THR A 92 5.82 1.81 -23.69
N GLU A 93 4.98 0.86 -24.09
CA GLU A 93 5.08 0.15 -25.35
C GLU A 93 4.08 0.72 -26.36
N ILE A 94 4.52 0.87 -27.61
CA ILE A 94 3.65 1.21 -28.73
C ILE A 94 3.31 -0.05 -29.53
N ILE A 95 2.01 -0.28 -29.72
CA ILE A 95 1.49 -1.38 -30.52
C ILE A 95 0.79 -0.77 -31.72
N LEU A 96 1.23 -1.16 -32.92
CA LEU A 96 0.67 -0.72 -34.19
C LEU A 96 -0.12 -1.88 -34.78
N ASP A 97 -1.41 -1.63 -35.06
CA ASP A 97 -2.27 -2.57 -35.77
C ASP A 97 -2.69 -1.97 -37.12
N GLY A 98 -2.27 -2.62 -38.19
CA GLY A 98 -2.51 -2.22 -39.57
C GLY A 98 -1.82 -3.17 -40.55
N THR A 99 -2.22 -3.11 -41.81
CA THR A 99 -1.62 -3.93 -42.86
C THR A 99 -0.32 -3.28 -43.35
N MET A 100 0.82 -3.96 -43.14
CA MET A 100 2.12 -3.54 -43.67
C MET A 100 2.17 -3.75 -45.19
N GLY A 101 2.69 -2.77 -45.91
CA GLY A 101 3.10 -2.84 -47.30
C GLY A 101 4.63 -2.86 -47.42
N ASP A 102 5.15 -2.25 -48.49
CA ASP A 102 6.59 -2.18 -48.76
C ASP A 102 7.28 -1.06 -47.97
N ASN A 103 8.59 -1.20 -47.76
CA ASN A 103 9.45 -0.18 -47.14
C ASN A 103 8.94 0.32 -45.77
N ASN A 104 8.32 -0.55 -44.98
CA ASN A 104 7.74 -0.26 -43.66
C ASN A 104 6.58 0.76 -43.67
N TRP A 105 5.89 0.93 -44.80
CA TRP A 105 4.67 1.73 -44.88
C TRP A 105 3.44 0.88 -44.61
N TYR A 106 2.42 1.46 -43.98
CA TYR A 106 1.11 0.83 -43.84
C TYR A 106 0.20 1.20 -45.02
N VAL A 107 -0.60 0.23 -45.49
CA VAL A 107 -1.55 0.40 -46.60
C VAL A 107 -3.01 0.37 -46.16
N SER A 108 -3.25 0.30 -44.84
CA SER A 108 -4.57 0.43 -44.22
C SER A 108 -4.56 1.55 -43.18
N VAL A 109 -5.74 1.86 -42.63
CA VAL A 109 -5.82 2.59 -41.36
C VAL A 109 -4.99 1.86 -40.32
N VAL A 110 -4.24 2.62 -39.51
CA VAL A 110 -3.41 2.12 -38.42
C VAL A 110 -4.05 2.51 -37.10
N THR A 111 -4.29 1.54 -36.23
CA THR A 111 -4.64 1.76 -34.83
C THR A 111 -3.36 1.77 -34.02
N VAL A 112 -3.17 2.83 -33.21
CA VAL A 112 -2.04 2.95 -32.30
C VAL A 112 -2.54 2.75 -30.88
N THR A 113 -1.98 1.76 -30.19
CA THR A 113 -2.24 1.50 -28.78
C THR A 113 -0.96 1.78 -27.98
N LEU A 114 -1.08 2.55 -26.91
CA LEU A 114 0.00 2.77 -25.96
C LEU A 114 -0.31 1.97 -24.69
N ASN A 115 0.56 1.02 -24.37
CA ASN A 115 0.44 0.24 -23.14
C ASN A 115 1.52 0.68 -22.17
N ALA A 116 1.14 1.30 -21.06
CA ALA A 116 2.07 1.76 -20.04
C ALA A 116 2.01 0.87 -18.80
N THR A 117 3.17 0.47 -18.30
CA THR A 117 3.30 -0.41 -17.13
C THR A 117 4.35 0.13 -16.18
N ASP A 118 4.14 -0.09 -14.89
CA ASP A 118 5.10 0.20 -13.83
C ASP A 118 4.93 -0.83 -12.70
N GLU A 119 6.04 -1.29 -12.11
CA GLU A 119 6.03 -2.29 -11.03
C GLU A 119 6.00 -1.68 -9.62
N GLY A 120 6.05 -0.34 -9.54
CA GLY A 120 6.11 0.42 -8.30
C GLY A 120 4.83 1.19 -8.03
N SER A 121 4.94 2.50 -8.12
CA SER A 121 3.88 3.47 -7.80
C SER A 121 2.82 3.60 -8.90
N GLY A 122 3.00 2.91 -10.03
CA GLY A 122 2.10 2.94 -11.16
C GLY A 122 2.48 4.02 -12.18
N VAL A 123 1.64 4.18 -13.20
CA VAL A 123 1.82 5.18 -14.25
C VAL A 123 0.97 6.41 -13.92
N GLU A 124 1.61 7.54 -13.63
CA GLU A 124 0.90 8.80 -13.38
C GLU A 124 0.24 9.36 -14.64
N SER A 125 0.96 9.33 -15.77
CA SER A 125 0.46 9.83 -17.04
C SER A 125 1.16 9.19 -18.23
N THR A 126 0.49 9.18 -19.38
CA THR A 126 1.09 8.86 -20.69
C THR A 126 0.83 10.03 -21.62
N TRP A 127 1.88 10.49 -22.31
CA TRP A 127 1.79 11.59 -23.26
C TRP A 127 2.20 11.11 -24.64
N TYR A 128 1.51 11.58 -25.68
CA TYR A 128 1.85 11.27 -27.06
C TYR A 128 1.79 12.51 -27.94
N ARG A 129 2.51 12.48 -29.06
CA ARG A 129 2.35 13.46 -30.13
C ARG A 129 2.52 12.75 -31.47
N VAL A 130 1.85 13.27 -32.47
CA VAL A 130 1.96 12.81 -33.86
C VAL A 130 2.69 13.90 -34.64
N ASP A 131 3.68 13.49 -35.43
CA ASP A 131 4.56 14.39 -36.16
C ASP A 131 5.21 15.45 -35.24
N SER A 132 5.38 16.68 -35.75
CA SER A 132 5.88 17.83 -34.98
C SER A 132 4.76 18.57 -34.22
N GLY A 133 3.64 17.90 -33.94
CA GLY A 133 2.51 18.48 -33.20
C GLY A 133 2.77 18.68 -31.70
N TYR A 134 1.79 19.26 -31.02
CA TYR A 134 1.81 19.41 -29.57
C TYR A 134 1.61 18.07 -28.84
N TRP A 135 2.16 17.96 -27.64
CA TRP A 135 1.90 16.85 -26.73
C TRP A 135 0.43 16.79 -26.32
N LYS A 136 -0.11 15.57 -26.30
CA LYS A 136 -1.48 15.22 -25.92
C LYS A 136 -1.44 14.19 -24.80
N PHE A 137 -2.44 14.26 -23.94
CA PHE A 137 -2.77 13.25 -22.94
C PHE A 137 -3.75 12.25 -23.55
#